data_AF-A0A2Z2NR56-F1
#
_entry.id   AF-A0A2Z2NR56-F1
#
_cell.length_a   1.000
_cell.length_b   1.000
_cell.length_c   1.000
_cell.angle_alpha   90.00
_cell.angle_beta   90.00
_cell.angle_gamma   90.00
#
_symmetry.space_group_name_H-M   'P 1'
#
loop_
_entity.id
_entity.type
_entity.pdbx_description
1 polymer ?
#
loop_
_entity_poly.entity_id
_entity_poly.type
_entity_poly.pdbx_seq_one_letter_code
_entity_poly.pdbx_strand_id
1 'polypeptide(L)'
;MRNKLLMTSLCLLLGGCGGGSGGSVSSGEGNPTFEDGSNGGLDEGGEKELVALGVDSVRYRITIENDWGVEDFPQGFPDDAHLSLIGGATHNMAVSFWEIGEPATRGIEDMAETGMIDIFLGDEVVPAIENGTADSQFSVRNYTDPKIDGVPGTTVFELQVNRAYPLVSLVTMLGPSPDWFVGVSGERLYDDTLGWLPELKINLPLMDGGTKTDVTPVMGGPDIIPGVAIGYVVYDTPTGTYQPSDVPQMVARLRFERIE
;
A
#
# COMPACT_ATOMS: atom_id res chain seq x y z
N MET A 1 9.83 -9.84 27.75
CA MET A 1 9.14 -8.74 28.47
C MET A 1 9.80 -7.42 28.12
N ARG A 2 9.15 -6.60 27.28
CA ARG A 2 9.37 -5.16 27.01
C ARG A 2 8.46 -4.80 25.82
N ASN A 3 7.25 -4.34 26.13
CA ASN A 3 6.80 -2.94 26.09
C ASN A 3 6.42 -2.47 24.67
N LYS A 4 5.16 -2.76 24.29
CA LYS A 4 4.44 -2.11 23.19
C LYS A 4 4.07 -0.69 23.61
N LEU A 5 4.45 0.32 22.83
CA LEU A 5 4.03 1.70 23.01
C LEU A 5 2.77 1.93 22.17
N LEU A 6 1.62 2.06 22.83
CA LEU A 6 0.33 2.37 22.21
C LEU A 6 0.23 3.91 22.09
N MET A 7 0.20 4.42 20.86
CA MET A 7 0.00 5.85 20.60
C MET A 7 -1.50 6.14 20.59
N THR A 8 -1.99 6.78 21.64
CA THR A 8 -3.41 7.14 21.81
C THR A 8 -3.64 8.51 21.19
N SER A 9 -4.51 8.59 20.18
CA SER A 9 -4.91 9.86 19.56
C SER A 9 -6.03 10.52 20.39
N LEU A 10 -5.81 11.77 20.75
CA LEU A 10 -6.62 12.57 21.68
C LEU A 10 -7.73 13.32 20.92
N CYS A 11 -8.98 12.98 21.21
CA CYS A 11 -10.16 13.72 20.77
C CYS A 11 -10.28 15.04 21.55
N LEU A 12 -10.24 16.20 20.88
CA LEU A 12 -10.65 17.48 21.46
C LEU A 12 -12.12 17.76 21.11
N LEU A 13 -12.98 17.67 22.12
CA LEU A 13 -14.31 18.28 22.14
C LEU A 13 -14.18 19.66 22.80
N LEU A 14 -14.58 20.72 22.08
CA LEU A 14 -14.88 22.01 22.70
C LEU A 14 -16.39 22.27 22.62
N GLY A 15 -17.02 22.23 23.79
CA GLY A 15 -18.36 22.74 24.01
C GLY A 15 -18.37 24.26 24.17
N GLY A 16 -19.52 24.86 23.87
CA GLY A 16 -19.81 26.26 24.14
C GLY A 16 -21.31 26.46 24.34
N CYS A 17 -21.77 26.35 25.58
CA CYS A 17 -23.08 26.79 26.05
C CYS A 17 -23.07 28.31 26.28
N GLY A 18 -24.11 29.01 25.83
CA GLY A 18 -24.37 30.41 26.18
C GLY A 18 -25.87 30.68 26.18
N GLY A 19 -26.43 30.89 27.38
CA GLY A 19 -27.85 31.19 27.59
C GLY A 19 -28.20 32.67 27.47
N GLY A 20 -29.51 32.95 27.35
CA GLY A 20 -30.08 34.29 27.43
C GLY A 20 -31.60 34.22 27.64
N SER A 21 -32.06 34.81 28.74
CA SER A 21 -33.43 34.82 29.27
C SER A 21 -34.21 36.10 28.93
N GLY A 22 -35.54 36.00 28.88
CA GLY A 22 -36.52 37.11 28.89
C GLY A 22 -37.53 36.98 27.74
N GLY A 23 -38.85 37.18 27.85
CA GLY A 23 -39.73 37.71 28.88
C GLY A 23 -40.98 38.29 28.18
N SER A 24 -42.16 37.71 28.46
CA SER A 24 -43.54 38.24 28.39
C SER A 24 -44.21 38.76 27.08
N VAL A 25 -45.32 38.06 26.74
CA VAL A 25 -46.71 38.51 26.42
C VAL A 25 -47.00 39.50 25.28
N SER A 26 -47.79 39.04 24.29
CA SER A 26 -48.94 39.78 23.72
C SER A 26 -49.82 38.89 22.82
N SER A 27 -51.13 39.06 22.96
CA SER A 27 -52.28 38.45 22.28
C SER A 27 -52.44 38.79 20.79
N GLY A 28 -53.15 37.94 20.04
CA GLY A 28 -53.79 38.30 18.76
C GLY A 28 -54.26 37.10 17.94
N GLU A 29 -55.57 36.93 17.81
CA GLU A 29 -56.24 35.92 16.96
C GLU A 29 -56.10 36.22 15.46
N GLY A 30 -56.08 35.19 14.62
CA GLY A 30 -56.23 35.31 13.17
C GLY A 30 -55.90 34.03 12.40
N ASN A 31 -56.91 33.23 12.05
CA ASN A 31 -56.90 32.28 10.92
C ASN A 31 -57.19 33.09 9.61
N PRO A 32 -56.84 32.69 8.36
CA PRO A 32 -56.79 31.31 7.86
C PRO A 32 -55.73 30.95 6.78
N THR A 33 -55.65 29.63 6.51
CA THR A 33 -55.28 28.88 5.27
C THR A 33 -54.47 29.57 4.18
N PHE A 34 -53.41 28.92 3.64
CA PHE A 34 -53.18 28.69 2.20
C PHE A 34 -51.86 27.92 1.92
N GLU A 35 -51.99 26.94 1.03
CA GLU A 35 -51.04 26.32 0.08
C GLU A 35 -49.90 25.38 0.50
N ASP A 36 -50.14 24.12 0.11
CA ASP A 36 -49.24 23.06 -0.32
C ASP A 36 -48.18 23.53 -1.35
N GLY A 37 -46.95 23.06 -1.17
CA GLY A 37 -45.90 23.12 -2.19
C GLY A 37 -44.51 23.42 -1.66
N SER A 38 -43.70 22.39 -1.41
CA SER A 38 -42.38 22.34 -2.02
C SER A 38 -41.84 20.91 -2.04
N ASN A 39 -41.69 20.47 -3.29
CA ASN A 39 -40.99 19.28 -3.73
C ASN A 39 -39.51 19.41 -3.31
N GLY A 40 -39.13 18.76 -2.21
CA GLY A 40 -37.74 18.64 -1.80
C GLY A 40 -37.04 17.64 -2.71
N GLY A 41 -36.27 18.15 -3.67
CA GLY A 41 -35.33 17.34 -4.45
C GLY A 41 -34.39 16.62 -3.50
N LEU A 42 -34.35 15.29 -3.63
CA LEU A 42 -33.41 14.46 -2.90
C LEU A 42 -32.01 14.76 -3.43
N ASP A 43 -31.15 15.17 -2.51
CA ASP A 43 -29.73 15.40 -2.69
C ASP A 43 -29.05 14.08 -3.11
N GLU A 44 -28.71 13.95 -4.39
CA GLU A 44 -28.00 12.80 -4.98
C GLU A 44 -26.61 12.56 -4.34
N GLY A 45 -26.13 13.46 -3.48
CA GLY A 45 -24.87 13.33 -2.76
C GLY A 45 -24.89 12.33 -1.60
N GLY A 46 -26.02 12.20 -0.89
CA GLY A 46 -26.12 11.37 0.32
C GLY A 46 -26.20 9.86 0.04
N GLU A 47 -26.75 9.48 -1.11
CA GLU A 47 -26.89 8.06 -1.48
C GLU A 47 -25.55 7.44 -1.88
N LYS A 48 -24.65 8.21 -2.53
CA LYS A 48 -23.32 7.70 -2.92
C LYS A 48 -22.41 7.40 -1.74
N GLU A 49 -22.54 8.16 -0.65
CA GLU A 49 -21.74 7.97 0.57
C GLU A 49 -22.23 6.77 1.40
N LEU A 50 -23.55 6.55 1.46
CA LEU A 50 -24.15 5.38 2.11
C LEU A 50 -23.94 4.07 1.33
N VAL A 51 -23.84 4.11 0.00
CA VAL A 51 -23.59 2.91 -0.82
C VAL A 51 -22.21 2.30 -0.50
N ALA A 52 -21.18 3.10 -0.19
CA ALA A 52 -19.82 2.60 0.07
C ALA A 52 -19.68 1.73 1.34
N LEU A 53 -20.60 1.83 2.30
CA LEU A 53 -20.58 1.02 3.53
C LEU A 53 -21.21 -0.38 3.34
N GLY A 54 -21.94 -0.60 2.24
CA GLY A 54 -22.74 -1.80 2.00
C GLY A 54 -22.27 -2.70 0.85
N VAL A 55 -21.21 -2.34 0.11
CA VAL A 55 -20.66 -3.17 -0.98
C VAL A 55 -19.57 -4.10 -0.44
N ASP A 56 -19.72 -5.40 -0.67
CA ASP A 56 -18.77 -6.43 -0.21
C ASP A 56 -17.48 -6.48 -1.03
N SER A 57 -17.47 -5.92 -2.24
CA SER A 57 -16.27 -5.87 -3.08
C SER A 57 -16.24 -4.66 -4.00
N VAL A 58 -15.06 -4.09 -4.20
CA VAL A 58 -14.81 -2.93 -5.08
C VAL A 58 -13.64 -3.23 -6.00
N ARG A 59 -13.50 -2.47 -7.10
CA ARG A 59 -12.31 -2.51 -7.95
C ARG A 59 -11.42 -1.30 -7.70
N TYR A 60 -10.13 -1.55 -7.63
CA TYR A 60 -9.08 -0.54 -7.61
C TYR A 60 -8.27 -0.60 -8.91
N ARG A 61 -7.99 0.58 -9.48
CA ARG A 61 -6.86 0.77 -10.38
C ARG A 61 -5.62 0.97 -9.52
N ILE A 62 -4.58 0.21 -9.83
CA ILE A 62 -3.28 0.27 -9.18
C ILE A 62 -2.29 0.86 -10.16
N THR A 63 -1.55 1.86 -9.71
CA THR A 63 -0.44 2.46 -10.44
C THR A 63 0.81 2.30 -9.61
N ILE A 64 1.83 1.63 -10.16
CA ILE A 64 3.17 1.62 -9.61
C ILE A 64 4.07 2.49 -10.49
N GLU A 65 4.77 3.42 -9.86
CA GLU A 65 5.75 4.30 -10.49
C GLU A 65 7.13 3.93 -9.96
N ASN A 66 8.07 3.61 -10.86
CA ASN A 66 9.46 3.36 -10.53
C ASN A 66 10.23 4.68 -10.59
N ASP A 67 10.63 5.18 -9.42
CA ASP A 67 11.39 6.43 -9.30
C ASP A 67 12.90 6.18 -9.24
N TRP A 68 13.36 4.92 -9.30
CA TRP A 68 14.79 4.60 -9.29
C TRP A 68 15.44 5.05 -10.60
N GLY A 69 16.43 5.93 -10.50
CA GLY A 69 17.12 6.53 -11.64
C GLY A 69 18.61 6.73 -11.42
N VAL A 70 19.27 7.34 -12.41
CA VAL A 70 20.72 7.56 -12.42
C VAL A 70 21.21 8.34 -11.19
N GLU A 71 20.39 9.20 -10.59
CA GLU A 71 20.71 9.91 -9.36
C GLU A 71 20.84 9.01 -8.12
N ASP A 72 20.20 7.83 -8.15
CA ASP A 72 20.21 6.87 -7.04
C ASP A 72 21.45 5.95 -7.11
N PHE A 73 22.17 5.92 -8.25
CA PHE A 73 23.45 5.22 -8.41
C PHE A 73 24.29 5.83 -9.56
N PRO A 74 24.86 7.04 -9.39
CA PRO A 74 25.41 7.85 -10.49
C PRO A 74 26.69 7.32 -11.15
N GLN A 75 27.40 6.40 -10.49
CA GLN A 75 28.69 5.85 -10.93
C GLN A 75 28.55 4.66 -11.89
N GLY A 76 27.36 4.12 -12.07
CA GLY A 76 27.18 2.91 -12.88
C GLY A 76 25.73 2.43 -12.92
N PHE A 77 24.78 3.35 -13.10
CA PHE A 77 23.37 2.99 -13.20
C PHE A 77 23.16 1.90 -14.27
N PRO A 78 22.48 0.79 -13.96
CA PRO A 78 22.34 -0.31 -14.91
C PRO A 78 21.54 0.08 -16.15
N ASP A 79 22.00 -0.34 -17.33
CA ASP A 79 21.29 -0.11 -18.60
C ASP A 79 19.94 -0.83 -18.66
N ASP A 80 19.80 -1.94 -17.92
CA ASP A 80 18.60 -2.76 -17.80
C ASP A 80 17.90 -2.59 -16.45
N ALA A 81 18.08 -1.45 -15.77
CA ALA A 81 17.39 -1.13 -14.52
C ALA A 81 15.85 -1.20 -14.68
N HIS A 82 15.15 -1.85 -13.76
CA HIS A 82 13.70 -2.07 -13.83
C HIS A 82 13.10 -2.46 -12.45
N LEU A 83 11.78 -2.38 -12.33
CA LEU A 83 11.05 -3.28 -11.44
C LEU A 83 10.63 -4.53 -12.22
N SER A 84 10.81 -5.69 -11.61
CA SER A 84 10.56 -7.00 -12.23
C SER A 84 9.06 -7.34 -12.33
N LEU A 85 8.73 -8.63 -12.35
CA LEU A 85 7.35 -9.08 -12.29
C LEU A 85 6.74 -8.64 -10.95
N ILE A 86 5.43 -8.36 -10.97
CA ILE A 86 4.70 -7.97 -9.77
C ILE A 86 3.83 -9.14 -9.34
N GLY A 87 4.01 -9.60 -8.10
CA GLY A 87 3.20 -10.64 -7.47
C GLY A 87 2.53 -10.11 -6.21
N GLY A 88 1.33 -10.60 -5.91
CA GLY A 88 0.66 -10.22 -4.68
C GLY A 88 -0.64 -10.96 -4.42
N ALA A 89 -1.27 -10.59 -3.31
CA ALA A 89 -2.52 -11.20 -2.84
C ALA A 89 -3.43 -10.19 -2.13
N THR A 90 -4.74 -10.43 -2.21
CA THR A 90 -5.72 -9.86 -1.27
C THR A 90 -5.93 -10.83 -0.12
N HIS A 91 -5.88 -10.34 1.12
CA HIS A 91 -5.90 -11.21 2.29
C HIS A 91 -6.48 -10.55 3.55
N ASN A 92 -6.62 -11.35 4.61
CA ASN A 92 -7.02 -10.89 5.93
C ASN A 92 -5.81 -10.86 6.89
N MET A 93 -6.06 -10.44 8.13
CA MET A 93 -5.00 -10.27 9.15
C MET A 93 -4.41 -11.60 9.67
N ALA A 94 -4.94 -12.75 9.26
CA ALA A 94 -4.46 -14.05 9.74
C ALA A 94 -3.27 -14.59 8.94
N VAL A 95 -2.84 -13.89 7.88
CA VAL A 95 -1.65 -14.20 7.10
C VAL A 95 -0.82 -12.94 6.84
N SER A 96 0.49 -13.13 6.85
CA SER A 96 1.49 -12.18 6.40
C SER A 96 2.47 -12.93 5.51
N PHE A 97 2.84 -12.33 4.39
CA PHE A 97 3.68 -12.97 3.38
C PHE A 97 5.16 -12.63 3.54
N TRP A 98 5.46 -11.44 4.06
CA TRP A 98 6.80 -10.96 4.39
C TRP A 98 6.68 -9.75 5.32
N GLU A 99 7.68 -9.52 6.17
CA GLU A 99 7.73 -8.37 7.07
C GLU A 99 9.16 -7.86 7.22
N ILE A 100 9.32 -6.54 7.37
CA ILE A 100 10.60 -5.98 7.83
C ILE A 100 10.95 -6.57 9.19
N GLY A 101 12.21 -6.99 9.35
CA GLY A 101 12.69 -7.59 10.60
C GLY A 101 12.49 -9.11 10.68
N GLU A 102 11.82 -9.72 9.71
CA GLU A 102 11.70 -11.17 9.58
C GLU A 102 12.56 -11.70 8.42
N PRO A 103 13.06 -12.95 8.48
CA PRO A 103 13.75 -13.57 7.34
C PRO A 103 12.84 -13.71 6.12
N ALA A 104 13.40 -13.59 4.93
CA ALA A 104 12.68 -13.88 3.69
C ALA A 104 12.18 -15.32 3.66
N THR A 105 10.95 -15.52 3.20
CA THR A 105 10.46 -16.85 2.81
C THR A 105 11.14 -17.28 1.50
N ARG A 106 11.03 -18.56 1.14
CA ARG A 106 11.63 -19.07 -0.10
C ARG A 106 11.09 -18.35 -1.34
N GLY A 107 9.80 -18.03 -1.39
CA GLY A 107 9.21 -17.29 -2.50
C GLY A 107 9.67 -15.84 -2.55
N ILE A 108 9.92 -15.23 -1.39
CA ILE A 108 10.41 -13.84 -1.30
C ILE A 108 11.91 -13.77 -1.66
N GLU A 109 12.71 -14.74 -1.24
CA GLU A 109 14.11 -14.91 -1.67
C GLU A 109 14.19 -15.06 -3.19
N ASP A 110 13.44 -16.01 -3.79
CA ASP A 110 13.42 -16.21 -5.25
C ASP A 110 12.97 -14.94 -6.01
N MET A 111 11.98 -14.24 -5.48
CA MET A 111 11.52 -12.96 -6.03
C MET A 111 12.58 -11.89 -5.94
N ALA A 112 13.23 -11.71 -4.80
CA ALA A 112 14.24 -10.70 -4.58
C ALA A 112 15.52 -10.95 -5.41
N GLU A 113 15.91 -12.21 -5.59
CA GLU A 113 17.15 -12.58 -6.30
C GLU A 113 16.98 -12.69 -7.82
N THR A 114 15.79 -13.03 -8.30
CA THR A 114 15.58 -13.38 -9.73
C THR A 114 14.46 -12.61 -10.41
N GLY A 115 13.61 -11.93 -9.65
CA GLY A 115 12.40 -11.29 -10.15
C GLY A 115 11.27 -12.25 -10.50
N MET A 116 11.42 -13.55 -10.22
CA MET A 116 10.38 -14.56 -10.42
C MET A 116 9.40 -14.58 -9.27
N ILE A 117 8.12 -14.78 -9.57
CA ILE A 117 7.04 -14.73 -8.57
C ILE A 117 6.31 -16.06 -8.44
N ASP A 118 6.70 -17.09 -9.20
CA ASP A 118 5.93 -18.33 -9.30
C ASP A 118 6.00 -19.15 -8.01
N ILE A 119 7.13 -19.15 -7.29
CA ILE A 119 7.22 -19.80 -5.96
C ILE A 119 6.37 -19.04 -4.95
N PHE A 120 6.49 -17.72 -4.88
CA PHE A 120 5.67 -16.89 -3.98
C PHE A 120 4.16 -17.14 -4.20
N LEU A 121 3.70 -17.07 -5.45
CA LEU A 121 2.29 -17.25 -5.78
C LEU A 121 1.83 -18.70 -5.55
N GLY A 122 2.60 -19.69 -6.03
CA GLY A 122 2.21 -21.09 -6.00
C GLY A 122 2.36 -21.78 -4.64
N ASP A 123 3.43 -21.48 -3.91
CA ASP A 123 3.78 -22.20 -2.68
C ASP A 123 3.37 -21.44 -1.41
N GLU A 124 3.05 -20.14 -1.50
CA GLU A 124 2.71 -19.30 -0.34
C GLU A 124 1.31 -18.69 -0.44
N VAL A 125 0.98 -18.05 -1.56
CA VAL A 125 -0.34 -17.42 -1.74
C VAL A 125 -1.45 -18.45 -1.96
N VAL A 126 -1.29 -19.42 -2.85
CA VAL A 126 -2.32 -20.45 -3.11
C VAL A 126 -2.71 -21.21 -1.83
N PRO A 127 -1.77 -21.72 -1.00
CA PRO A 127 -2.15 -22.33 0.28
C PRO A 127 -2.87 -21.37 1.24
N ALA A 128 -2.52 -20.08 1.24
CA ALA A 128 -3.21 -19.09 2.06
C ALA A 128 -4.68 -18.89 1.62
N ILE A 129 -4.96 -18.99 0.31
CA ILE A 129 -6.32 -18.98 -0.25
C ILE A 129 -7.07 -20.25 0.18
N GLU A 130 -6.46 -21.42 0.01
CA GLU A 130 -7.06 -22.71 0.42
C GLU A 130 -7.39 -22.76 1.92
N ASN A 131 -6.59 -22.08 2.74
CA ASN A 131 -6.79 -21.96 4.19
C ASN A 131 -7.79 -20.86 4.60
N GLY A 132 -8.37 -20.11 3.65
CA GLY A 132 -9.32 -19.02 3.93
C GLY A 132 -8.68 -17.82 4.62
N THR A 133 -7.37 -17.63 4.47
CA THR A 133 -6.63 -16.46 4.97
C THR A 133 -6.35 -15.42 3.87
N ALA A 134 -6.41 -15.82 2.60
CA ALA A 134 -6.37 -14.98 1.42
C ALA A 134 -7.59 -15.23 0.51
N ASP A 135 -7.88 -14.29 -0.38
CA ASP A 135 -9.02 -14.34 -1.32
C ASP A 135 -8.58 -14.58 -2.75
N SER A 136 -7.59 -13.81 -3.20
CA SER A 136 -7.10 -13.87 -4.57
C SER A 136 -5.61 -13.59 -4.66
N GLN A 137 -4.99 -14.12 -5.71
CA GLN A 137 -3.65 -13.75 -6.13
C GLN A 137 -3.71 -12.90 -7.40
N PHE A 138 -2.71 -12.05 -7.62
CA PHE A 138 -2.55 -11.30 -8.86
C PHE A 138 -1.09 -11.32 -9.33
N SER A 139 -0.92 -11.21 -10.65
CA SER A 139 0.39 -11.20 -11.29
C SER A 139 0.41 -10.23 -12.47
N VAL A 140 1.43 -9.37 -12.55
CA VAL A 140 1.75 -8.58 -13.74
C VAL A 140 3.11 -9.02 -14.25
N ARG A 141 3.15 -9.52 -15.49
CA ARG A 141 4.36 -10.15 -16.06
C ARG A 141 5.10 -9.27 -17.08
N ASN A 142 5.11 -7.97 -16.84
CA ASN A 142 5.91 -6.99 -17.58
C ASN A 142 6.81 -6.26 -16.60
N TYR A 143 7.99 -5.85 -17.05
CA TYR A 143 8.88 -5.00 -16.27
C TYR A 143 8.39 -3.55 -16.29
N THR A 144 8.68 -2.82 -15.22
CA THR A 144 8.47 -1.38 -15.14
C THR A 144 9.80 -0.68 -15.32
N ASP A 145 9.91 0.12 -16.38
CA ASP A 145 11.11 0.90 -16.72
C ASP A 145 11.60 1.75 -15.53
N PRO A 146 12.89 2.14 -15.49
CA PRO A 146 13.41 3.02 -14.45
C PRO A 146 13.00 4.46 -14.74
N LYS A 147 13.35 5.37 -13.83
CA LYS A 147 13.17 6.80 -14.06
C LYS A 147 14.20 7.32 -15.06
N ILE A 148 13.72 7.89 -16.16
CA ILE A 148 14.54 8.46 -17.23
C ILE A 148 14.19 9.93 -17.41
N ASP A 149 15.19 10.82 -17.40
CA ASP A 149 15.01 12.27 -17.56
C ASP A 149 13.94 12.87 -16.61
N GLY A 150 13.86 12.34 -15.39
CA GLY A 150 12.92 12.77 -14.36
C GLY A 150 11.49 12.24 -14.53
N VAL A 151 11.25 11.37 -15.51
CA VAL A 151 9.96 10.70 -15.74
C VAL A 151 10.03 9.27 -15.21
N PRO A 152 9.22 8.90 -14.20
CA PRO A 152 9.23 7.53 -13.69
C PRO A 152 8.65 6.57 -14.73
N GLY A 153 9.16 5.34 -14.76
CA GLY A 153 8.47 4.25 -15.45
C GLY A 153 7.16 3.94 -14.73
N THR A 154 6.15 3.49 -15.45
CA THR A 154 4.81 3.27 -14.88
C THR A 154 4.19 1.98 -15.37
N THR A 155 3.65 1.20 -14.44
CA THR A 155 2.79 0.04 -14.72
C THR A 155 1.42 0.25 -14.06
N VAL A 156 0.37 -0.10 -14.79
CA VAL A 156 -1.02 0.03 -14.33
C VAL A 156 -1.76 -1.30 -14.50
N PHE A 157 -2.51 -1.69 -13.48
CA PHE A 157 -3.38 -2.87 -13.50
C PHE A 157 -4.58 -2.68 -12.58
N GLU A 158 -5.51 -3.62 -12.58
CA GLU A 158 -6.72 -3.55 -11.76
C GLU A 158 -6.79 -4.75 -10.81
N LEU A 159 -7.38 -4.52 -9.63
CA LEU A 159 -7.57 -5.52 -8.59
C LEU A 159 -8.98 -5.38 -8.01
N GLN A 160 -9.70 -6.49 -7.90
CA GLN A 160 -10.92 -6.55 -7.10
C GLN A 160 -10.56 -6.91 -5.67
N VAL A 161 -11.13 -6.22 -4.69
CA VAL A 161 -10.86 -6.43 -3.27
C VAL A 161 -12.16 -6.70 -2.54
N ASN A 162 -12.17 -7.74 -1.71
CA ASN A 162 -13.31 -8.18 -0.91
C ASN A 162 -13.18 -7.66 0.52
N ARG A 163 -14.28 -7.20 1.12
CA ARG A 163 -14.32 -6.65 2.49
C ARG A 163 -13.85 -7.67 3.54
N ALA A 164 -14.07 -8.96 3.30
CA ALA A 164 -13.57 -10.03 4.17
C ALA A 164 -12.04 -10.20 4.12
N TYR A 165 -11.40 -9.69 3.06
CA TYR A 165 -9.96 -9.76 2.80
C TYR A 165 -9.44 -8.37 2.36
N PRO A 166 -9.52 -7.37 3.25
CA PRO A 166 -9.34 -5.97 2.88
C PRO A 166 -7.87 -5.54 2.78
N LEU A 167 -6.94 -6.45 3.03
CA LEU A 167 -5.50 -6.18 3.00
C LEU A 167 -4.91 -6.58 1.66
N VAL A 168 -3.91 -5.84 1.21
CA VAL A 168 -3.12 -6.16 0.02
C VAL A 168 -1.65 -6.29 0.40
N SER A 169 -1.03 -7.38 -0.04
CA SER A 169 0.42 -7.52 -0.11
C SER A 169 0.88 -7.60 -1.56
N LEU A 170 1.98 -6.93 -1.88
CA LEU A 170 2.56 -6.84 -3.22
C LEU A 170 4.07 -6.81 -3.09
N VAL A 171 4.76 -7.51 -3.97
CA VAL A 171 6.22 -7.50 -4.09
C VAL A 171 6.66 -7.40 -5.55
N THR A 172 7.79 -6.75 -5.76
CA THR A 172 8.53 -6.77 -7.03
C THR A 172 10.01 -6.45 -6.79
N MET A 173 10.90 -7.22 -7.41
CA MET A 173 12.35 -6.96 -7.37
C MET A 173 12.67 -5.62 -8.01
N LEU A 174 13.60 -4.87 -7.42
CA LEU A 174 14.32 -3.80 -8.08
C LEU A 174 15.55 -4.44 -8.73
N GLY A 175 15.58 -4.53 -10.06
CA GLY A 175 16.58 -5.28 -10.80
C GLY A 175 17.39 -4.38 -11.75
N PRO A 176 18.66 -4.70 -12.04
CA PRO A 176 19.42 -5.77 -11.41
C PRO A 176 19.82 -5.40 -9.97
N SER A 177 19.76 -6.38 -9.08
CA SER A 177 20.25 -6.25 -7.70
C SER A 177 20.61 -7.62 -7.12
N PRO A 178 21.32 -7.65 -5.99
CA PRO A 178 21.64 -8.89 -5.32
C PRO A 178 20.36 -9.60 -4.86
N ASP A 179 19.55 -8.89 -4.08
CA ASP A 179 18.28 -9.36 -3.51
C ASP A 179 17.39 -8.18 -3.08
N TRP A 180 17.35 -7.10 -3.87
CA TRP A 180 16.60 -5.90 -3.49
C TRP A 180 15.21 -5.86 -4.08
N PHE A 181 14.25 -5.38 -3.31
CA PHE A 181 12.86 -5.30 -3.74
C PHE A 181 12.12 -4.11 -3.14
N VAL A 182 10.96 -3.83 -3.71
CA VAL A 182 9.96 -2.90 -3.19
C VAL A 182 8.61 -3.60 -3.06
N GLY A 183 7.75 -3.11 -2.18
CA GLY A 183 6.45 -3.73 -1.98
C GLY A 183 5.67 -3.15 -0.81
N VAL A 184 4.49 -3.70 -0.60
CA VAL A 184 3.66 -3.47 0.58
C VAL A 184 3.29 -4.79 1.23
N SER A 185 3.16 -4.79 2.56
CA SER A 185 2.75 -5.96 3.35
C SER A 185 1.54 -5.59 4.20
N GLY A 186 0.38 -6.14 3.83
CA GLY A 186 -0.87 -6.00 4.59
C GLY A 186 -1.50 -4.60 4.58
N GLU A 187 -1.41 -3.86 3.48
CA GLU A 187 -2.00 -2.52 3.38
C GLU A 187 -3.52 -2.58 3.29
N ARG A 188 -4.20 -1.79 4.13
CA ARG A 188 -5.65 -1.87 4.32
C ARG A 188 -6.39 -0.91 3.38
N LEU A 189 -7.30 -1.45 2.58
CA LEU A 189 -8.15 -0.68 1.65
C LEU A 189 -9.59 -0.45 2.15
N TYR A 190 -9.98 -1.12 3.24
CA TYR A 190 -11.28 -0.94 3.89
C TYR A 190 -11.12 -0.49 5.35
N ASP A 191 -11.75 0.63 5.68
CA ASP A 191 -11.89 1.13 7.04
C ASP A 191 -13.28 0.81 7.60
N ASP A 192 -13.35 0.35 8.85
CA ASP A 192 -14.63 -0.07 9.47
C ASP A 192 -15.61 1.09 9.70
N THR A 193 -15.12 2.34 9.70
CA THR A 193 -15.93 3.55 9.90
C THR A 193 -16.23 4.25 8.58
N LEU A 194 -15.25 4.37 7.69
CA LEU A 194 -15.32 5.13 6.44
C LEU A 194 -15.66 4.26 5.21
N GLY A 195 -15.61 2.93 5.37
CA GLY A 195 -15.79 1.98 4.27
C GLY A 195 -14.54 1.89 3.38
N TRP A 196 -14.77 1.59 2.11
CA TRP A 196 -13.71 1.48 1.11
C TRP A 196 -13.00 2.82 0.89
N LEU A 197 -11.67 2.85 0.99
CA LEU A 197 -10.88 4.04 0.73
C LEU A 197 -11.04 4.48 -0.74
N PRO A 198 -11.32 5.75 -1.03
CA PRO A 198 -11.37 6.22 -2.42
C PRO A 198 -9.98 6.20 -3.08
N GLU A 199 -8.94 6.46 -2.28
CA GLU A 199 -7.54 6.48 -2.72
C GLU A 199 -6.61 6.09 -1.57
N LEU A 200 -5.54 5.36 -1.89
CA LEU A 200 -4.39 5.13 -1.02
C LEU A 200 -3.10 5.39 -1.81
N LYS A 201 -2.19 6.19 -1.27
CA LYS A 201 -0.89 6.53 -1.87
C LYS A 201 0.23 6.17 -0.91
N ILE A 202 1.22 5.45 -1.39
CA ILE A 202 2.32 4.92 -0.57
C ILE A 202 3.63 5.16 -1.32
N ASN A 203 4.62 5.72 -0.63
CA ASN A 203 6.00 5.72 -1.12
C ASN A 203 6.64 4.40 -0.67
N LEU A 204 7.25 3.68 -1.60
CA LEU A 204 7.81 2.37 -1.36
C LEU A 204 9.30 2.47 -1.02
N PRO A 205 9.71 1.97 0.16
CA PRO A 205 11.11 1.92 0.54
C PRO A 205 11.85 0.83 -0.26
N LEU A 206 13.13 1.07 -0.55
CA LEU A 206 14.03 0.02 -1.00
C LEU A 206 14.39 -0.91 0.16
N MET A 207 14.23 -2.21 -0.07
CA MET A 207 14.49 -3.25 0.92
C MET A 207 15.51 -4.24 0.39
N ASP A 208 16.30 -4.78 1.30
CA ASP A 208 17.26 -5.88 1.11
C ASP A 208 16.63 -7.16 1.65
N GLY A 209 16.69 -8.24 0.86
CA GLY A 209 16.10 -9.54 1.17
C GLY A 209 16.82 -10.28 2.30
N GLY A 210 18.05 -9.90 2.63
CA GLY A 210 18.86 -10.53 3.66
C GLY A 210 19.50 -11.85 3.23
N THR A 211 19.65 -12.07 1.92
CA THR A 211 20.02 -13.33 1.27
C THR A 211 21.31 -13.25 0.45
N LYS A 212 21.74 -12.05 0.03
CA LYS A 212 23.02 -11.81 -0.67
C LYS A 212 23.89 -10.76 0.01
N THR A 213 25.21 -10.87 -0.14
CA THR A 213 26.16 -9.93 0.49
C THR A 213 26.57 -8.75 -0.38
N ASP A 214 26.26 -8.76 -1.68
CA ASP A 214 26.68 -7.68 -2.58
C ASP A 214 25.90 -6.39 -2.27
N VAL A 215 26.53 -5.25 -2.50
CA VAL A 215 26.04 -3.93 -2.08
C VAL A 215 25.96 -2.93 -3.24
N THR A 216 25.90 -3.46 -4.45
CA THR A 216 25.79 -2.70 -5.70
C THR A 216 24.70 -3.31 -6.58
N PRO A 217 24.06 -2.54 -7.49
CA PRO A 217 22.96 -3.04 -8.33
C PRO A 217 23.47 -4.00 -9.42
N VAL A 218 23.81 -5.22 -9.02
CA VAL A 218 24.26 -6.32 -9.88
C VAL A 218 23.50 -7.58 -9.49
N MET A 219 23.13 -8.40 -10.47
CA MET A 219 22.41 -9.64 -10.20
C MET A 219 23.25 -10.63 -9.38
N GLY A 220 22.64 -11.23 -8.37
CA GLY A 220 23.20 -12.34 -7.60
C GLY A 220 24.23 -11.92 -6.56
N GLY A 221 25.36 -12.63 -6.51
CA GLY A 221 26.39 -12.43 -5.48
C GLY A 221 26.47 -13.58 -4.47
N PRO A 222 27.35 -13.48 -3.46
CA PRO A 222 27.51 -14.53 -2.45
C PRO A 222 26.30 -14.64 -1.51
N ASP A 223 25.89 -15.88 -1.21
CA ASP A 223 24.78 -16.16 -0.30
C ASP A 223 25.10 -15.81 1.15
N ILE A 224 24.08 -15.34 1.88
CA ILE A 224 24.07 -15.21 3.34
C ILE A 224 23.44 -16.48 3.92
N ILE A 225 24.22 -17.26 4.68
CA ILE A 225 23.76 -18.53 5.27
C ILE A 225 24.06 -18.59 6.77
N PRO A 226 23.04 -18.67 7.66
CA PRO A 226 21.61 -18.50 7.35
C PRO A 226 21.30 -17.05 6.96
N GLY A 227 20.28 -16.84 6.12
CA GLY A 227 19.80 -15.51 5.75
C GLY A 227 19.48 -14.64 6.97
N VAL A 228 19.63 -13.32 6.81
CA VAL A 228 19.27 -12.32 7.80
C VAL A 228 17.85 -11.79 7.56
N ALA A 229 17.38 -10.95 8.46
CA ALA A 229 16.07 -10.32 8.33
C ALA A 229 16.04 -9.30 7.20
N ILE A 230 14.87 -9.20 6.54
CA ILE A 230 14.59 -8.14 5.57
C ILE A 230 14.77 -6.78 6.27
N GLY A 231 15.51 -5.88 5.63
CA GLY A 231 15.82 -4.55 6.15
C GLY A 231 15.80 -3.46 5.09
N TYR A 232 15.89 -2.20 5.50
CA TYR A 232 16.05 -1.11 4.54
C TYR A 232 17.50 -0.99 4.10
N VAL A 233 17.66 -0.65 2.83
CA VAL A 233 18.95 -0.35 2.23
C VAL A 233 18.88 1.00 1.52
N VAL A 234 19.94 1.80 1.65
CA VAL A 234 20.02 3.14 1.07
C VAL A 234 21.34 3.36 0.38
N TYR A 235 21.32 4.16 -0.68
CA TYR A 235 22.52 4.60 -1.35
C TYR A 235 23.34 5.53 -0.44
N ASP A 236 24.59 5.14 -0.18
CA ASP A 236 25.55 5.90 0.62
C ASP A 236 26.59 6.58 -0.30
N THR A 237 26.46 7.90 -0.46
CA THR A 237 27.35 8.71 -1.30
C THR A 237 28.84 8.60 -0.92
N PRO A 238 29.25 8.58 0.37
CA PRO A 238 30.65 8.38 0.74
C PRO A 238 31.28 7.08 0.24
N THR A 239 30.56 5.97 0.30
CA THR A 239 31.07 4.65 -0.15
C THR A 239 30.80 4.38 -1.62
N GLY A 240 29.81 5.03 -2.23
CA GLY A 240 29.36 4.72 -3.57
C GLY A 240 28.66 3.37 -3.67
N THR A 241 28.03 2.92 -2.59
CA THR A 241 27.36 1.62 -2.47
C THR A 241 26.08 1.74 -1.67
N TYR A 242 25.25 0.70 -1.71
CA TYR A 242 24.05 0.59 -0.89
C TYR A 242 24.38 0.02 0.48
N GLN A 243 23.85 0.59 1.55
CA GLN A 243 24.16 0.22 2.93
C GLN A 243 22.88 0.03 3.76
N PRO A 244 22.88 -0.90 4.74
CA PRO A 244 21.78 -1.05 5.68
C PRO A 244 21.46 0.26 6.41
N SER A 245 20.17 0.55 6.64
CA SER A 245 19.73 1.80 7.25
C SER A 245 18.47 1.63 8.10
N ASP A 246 18.33 2.46 9.14
CA ASP A 246 17.07 2.63 9.88
C ASP A 246 16.13 3.64 9.20
N VAL A 247 16.67 4.47 8.29
CA VAL A 247 15.92 5.48 7.53
C VAL A 247 15.79 4.99 6.09
N PRO A 248 14.58 4.73 5.58
CA PRO A 248 14.40 4.18 4.25
C PRO A 248 14.63 5.21 3.13
N GLN A 249 15.20 4.76 2.01
CA GLN A 249 15.19 5.46 0.73
C GLN A 249 13.94 5.05 -0.06
N MET A 250 13.14 6.03 -0.48
CA MET A 250 11.96 5.76 -1.32
C MET A 250 12.38 5.72 -2.79
N VAL A 251 12.09 4.63 -3.48
CA VAL A 251 12.51 4.43 -4.89
C VAL A 251 11.34 4.08 -5.82
N ALA A 252 10.14 3.94 -5.27
CA ALA A 252 8.93 3.74 -6.06
C ALA A 252 7.71 4.34 -5.34
N ARG A 253 6.60 4.47 -6.06
CA ARG A 253 5.32 4.94 -5.53
C ARG A 253 4.21 4.00 -5.96
N LEU A 254 3.29 3.73 -5.05
CA LEU A 254 2.11 2.90 -5.28
C LEU A 254 0.85 3.73 -5.02
N ARG A 255 -0.09 3.69 -5.94
CA ARG A 255 -1.40 4.33 -5.82
C ARG A 255 -2.50 3.33 -6.09
N PHE A 256 -3.42 3.21 -5.15
CA PHE A 256 -4.71 2.54 -5.32
C PHE A 256 -5.78 3.62 -5.51
N GLU A 257 -6.54 3.55 -6.59
CA GLU A 257 -7.68 4.42 -6.87
C GLU A 257 -8.92 3.56 -7.06
N ARG A 258 -9.94 3.76 -6.22
CA ARG A 258 -11.20 3.02 -6.36
C ARG A 258 -11.91 3.48 -7.63
N ILE A 259 -12.22 2.55 -8.53
CA ILE A 259 -12.86 2.84 -9.81
C ILE A 259 -14.32 2.39 -9.86
N GLU A 260 -14.69 1.36 -9.09
CA GLU A 260 -16.05 0.80 -9.00
C GLU A 260 -16.33 0.25 -7.62
#